data_AF-A0A3D2PAW7-F1
#
_entry.id   AF-A0A3D2PAW7-F1
#
_cell.length_a   1.000
_cell.length_b   1.000
_cell.length_c   1.000
_cell.angle_alpha   90.00
_cell.angle_beta   90.00
_cell.angle_gamma   90.00
#
_symmetry.space_group_name_H-M   'P 1'
#
loop_
_entity.id
_entity.type
_entity.pdbx_description
1 polymer ?
#
loop_
_entity_poly.entity_id
_entity_poly.type
_entity_poly.pdbx_seq_one_letter_code
_entity_poly.pdbx_strand_id
1 'polypeptide(L)' 'MIRTTNHQDMLEFAKHTTIPVINGLTNLEHPCQVLSDLYTILEVYQSPITNYQN' A
#
# COMPACT_ATOMS: atom_id res chain seq x y z
N MET A 1 3.17 9.16 7.05
CA MET A 1 3.63 7.86 6.53
C MET A 1 4.62 7.27 7.51
N ILE A 2 4.57 5.96 7.77
CA ILE A 2 5.47 5.26 8.68
C ILE A 2 6.07 4.02 8.00
N ARG A 3 7.34 3.73 8.29
CA ARG A 3 8.02 2.48 7.94
C ARG A 3 8.48 1.84 9.25
N THR A 4 8.12 0.60 9.48
CA THR A 4 8.48 -0.14 10.70
C THR A 4 8.62 -1.63 10.38
N THR A 5 9.16 -2.42 11.28
CA THR A 5 9.33 -3.87 11.08
C THR A 5 8.03 -4.61 11.39
N ASN A 6 7.45 -4.38 12.58
CA ASN A 6 6.25 -5.07 13.04
C ASN A 6 4.98 -4.30 12.63
N HIS A 7 4.03 -5.01 12.00
CA HIS A 7 2.77 -4.43 11.59
C HIS A 7 1.93 -3.94 12.79
N GLN A 8 1.99 -4.65 13.92
CA GLN A 8 1.18 -4.29 15.09
C GLN A 8 1.57 -2.93 15.69
N ASP A 9 2.85 -2.56 15.62
CA ASP A 9 3.33 -1.27 16.12
C ASP A 9 2.72 -0.12 15.30
N MET A 10 2.57 -0.31 13.99
CA MET A 10 1.93 0.66 13.10
C MET A 10 0.42 0.77 13.37
N LEU A 11 -0.26 -0.35 13.65
CA LEU A 11 -1.69 -0.33 14.01
C LEU A 11 -1.93 0.38 15.35
N GLU A 12 -1.09 0.12 16.35
CA GLU A 12 -1.19 0.80 17.65
C GLU A 12 -0.91 2.29 17.50
N PHE A 13 0.11 2.68 16.73
CA PHE A 13 0.36 4.08 16.40
C PHE A 13 -0.85 4.73 15.72
N ALA A 14 -1.46 4.07 14.73
CA ALA A 14 -2.63 4.60 14.04
C ALA A 14 -3.82 4.84 14.98
N LYS A 15 -4.05 3.94 15.94
CA LYS A 15 -5.12 4.04 16.94
C LYS A 15 -5.01 5.28 17.84
N HIS A 16 -3.80 5.76 18.12
CA HIS A 16 -3.56 6.90 19.02
C HIS A 16 -3.34 8.23 18.30
N THR A 17 -3.48 8.26 16.97
CA THR A 17 -3.28 9.49 16.18
C THR A 17 -4.60 10.01 15.64
N THR A 18 -4.70 11.33 15.45
CA THR A 18 -5.88 11.99 14.87
C THR A 18 -5.75 12.25 13.37
N ILE A 19 -4.62 11.83 12.77
CA ILE A 19 -4.31 12.03 11.35
C ILE A 19 -4.23 10.69 10.62
N PRO A 20 -4.46 10.63 9.30
CA PRO A 20 -4.30 9.41 8.53
C PRO A 20 -2.87 8.86 8.61
N VAL A 21 -2.75 7.56 8.92
CA VAL A 21 -1.46 6.85 8.91
C VAL A 21 -1.35 6.00 7.65
N ILE A 22 -0.33 6.29 6.85
CA ILE A 22 0.00 5.54 5.63
C ILE A 22 1.08 4.51 5.96
N ASN A 23 0.81 3.22 5.70
CA ASN A 23 1.80 2.14 5.78
C ASN A 23 2.81 2.26 4.62
N GLY A 24 4.00 2.74 4.93
CA GLY A 24 5.10 2.87 3.99
C GLY A 24 5.86 1.57 3.75
N LEU A 25 5.99 0.70 4.76
CA LEU A 25 6.49 -0.68 4.68
C LEU A 25 6.44 -1.32 6.08
N THR A 26 5.99 -2.58 6.13
CA THR A 26 6.14 -3.50 7.27
C THR A 26 6.59 -4.88 6.77
N ASN A 27 7.01 -5.78 7.66
CA ASN A 27 7.31 -7.16 7.26
C ASN A 27 6.09 -7.90 6.68
N LEU A 28 4.88 -7.43 6.98
CA LEU A 28 3.65 -8.01 6.44
C LEU A 28 3.33 -7.47 5.05
N GLU A 29 3.37 -6.14 4.86
CA GLU A 29 2.90 -5.49 3.63
C GLU A 29 3.69 -4.23 3.25
N HIS A 30 3.73 -3.96 1.94
CA HIS A 30 4.19 -2.70 1.34
C HIS A 30 3.17 -2.18 0.30
N PRO A 31 2.01 -1.64 0.74
CA PRO A 31 0.93 -1.28 -0.18
C PRO A 31 1.34 -0.18 -1.17
N CYS A 32 2.17 0.78 -0.76
CA CYS A 32 2.69 1.82 -1.66
C CYS A 32 3.51 1.26 -2.83
N GLN A 33 4.27 0.17 -2.61
CA GLN A 33 5.04 -0.47 -3.69
C GLN A 33 4.09 -1.09 -4.71
N VAL A 34 3.09 -1.86 -4.25
CA VAL A 34 2.10 -2.48 -5.14
C VAL A 34 1.38 -1.43 -5.97
N LEU A 35 0.96 -0.31 -5.36
CA LEU A 35 0.36 0.79 -6.10
C LEU A 35 1.30 1.37 -7.17
N SER A 36 2.59 1.54 -6.84
CA SER A 36 3.60 2.01 -7.80
C SER A 36 3.82 1.02 -8.95
N ASP A 37 3.84 -0.27 -8.65
CA ASP A 37 4.02 -1.33 -9.65
C ASP A 37 2.82 -1.36 -10.61
N LEU A 38 1.60 -1.31 -10.07
CA LEU A 38 0.37 -1.26 -10.86
C LEU A 38 0.30 0.01 -11.71
N TYR A 39 0.69 1.16 -11.15
CA TYR A 39 0.76 2.42 -11.89
C TYR A 39 1.73 2.30 -13.08
N THR A 40 2.92 1.73 -12.87
CA THR A 40 3.90 1.49 -13.93
C THR A 40 3.36 0.55 -15.01
N ILE A 41 2.67 -0.52 -14.63
CA ILE A 41 2.01 -1.44 -15.57
C ILE A 41 0.96 -0.71 -16.40
N LEU A 42 0.12 0.12 -15.78
CA LEU A 42 -0.89 0.92 -16.50
C LEU A 42 -0.24 1.87 -17.51
N GLU A 43 0.84 2.55 -17.13
CA GLU A 43 1.55 3.48 -18.02
C GLU A 43 2.19 2.78 -19.22
N VAL A 44 2.85 1.64 -18.99
CA VAL A 44 3.57 0.91 -20.04
C VAL A 44 2.62 0.20 -21.00
N TYR A 45 1.55 -0.42 -20.48
CA TYR A 45 0.66 -1.25 -21.29
C TYR A 45 -0.60 -0.50 -21.77
N GLN A 46 -0.92 0.67 -21.21
CA GLN A 46 -2.11 1.49 -21.54
C GLN A 46 -3.42 0.70 -21.53
N SER A 47 -3.45 -0.42 -20.82
CA SER A 47 -4.57 -1.35 -20.76
C SER A 47 -5.15 -1.32 -19.35
N PRO A 48 -6.48 -1.34 -19.19
CA PRO A 48 -7.09 -1.50 -17.89
C PRO A 48 -6.56 -2.77 -17.19
N ILE A 49 -6.23 -2.67 -15.91
CA ILE A 49 -5.97 -3.84 -15.06
C ILE A 49 -7.34 -4.45 -14.71
N THR A 50 -7.90 -5.20 -15.65
CA THR A 50 -9.19 -5.89 -15.46
C THR A 50 -9.08 -7.33 -15.93
N ASN A 51 -9.46 -8.26 -15.05
CA ASN A 51 -9.77 -9.65 -15.41
C ASN A 51 -11.28 -9.93 -15.24
N TYR A 52 -12.15 -8.92 -15.39
CA TYR A 52 -13.60 -9.10 -15.33
C TYR A 52 -14.09 -9.78 -16.61
N GLN A 53 -13.97 -11.11 -16.66
CA GLN A 53 -14.81 -11.95 -17.52
C GLN A 53 -16.00 -12.38 -16.66
N ASN A 54 -17.21 -12.04 -17.10
CA ASN A 54 -18.44 -12.59 -16.53
C ASN A 54 -18.48 -14.10 -16.68
#